data_AF-A0A352VS62-F1
#
_entry.id   AF-A0A352VS62-F1
#
_cell.length_a   1.000
_cell.length_b   1.000
_cell.length_c   1.000
_cell.angle_alpha   90.00
_cell.angle_beta   90.00
_cell.angle_gamma   90.00
#
_symmetry.space_group_name_H-M   'P 1'
#
loop_
_entity.id
_entity.type
_entity.pdbx_description
1 polymer ?
#
loop_
_entity_poly.entity_id
_entity_poly.type
_entity_poly.pdbx_seq_one_letter_code
_entity_poly.pdbx_strand_id
1 'polypeptide(L)' 'MTDSAEGLTHLDDEGRARMVDVSQKAVTDRRATATGHIVMDAATLARIVAG' A
#
# COMPACT_ATOMS: atom_id res chain seq x y z
N MET A 1 13.36 13.88 -21.47
CA MET A 1 12.52 13.92 -20.27
C MET A 1 13.12 12.92 -19.30
N THR A 2 14.13 13.37 -18.57
CA THR A 2 14.87 12.60 -17.56
C THR A 2 14.68 13.35 -16.24
N ASP A 3 14.59 12.58 -15.15
CA ASP A 3 14.28 12.96 -13.76
C ASP A 3 12.79 12.74 -13.40
N SER A 4 12.38 11.88 -12.45
CA SER A 4 13.07 11.28 -11.30
C SER A 4 12.62 9.83 -11.11
N ALA A 5 13.56 8.89 -11.15
CA ALA A 5 13.33 7.55 -10.59
C ALA A 5 14.34 7.36 -9.46
N GLU A 6 14.01 7.87 -8.28
CA GLU A 6 14.48 7.19 -7.08
C GLU A 6 14.03 5.72 -7.23
N GLY A 7 14.98 4.81 -7.44
CA GLY A 7 14.70 3.46 -7.92
C GLY A 7 13.66 2.72 -7.08
N LEU A 8 12.76 1.98 -7.73
CA LEU A 8 11.78 1.13 -7.06
C LEU A 8 12.52 0.06 -6.23
N THR A 9 12.45 0.18 -4.90
CA THR A 9 13.24 -0.71 -4.02
C THR A 9 12.74 -2.15 -3.99
N HIS A 10 11.47 -2.39 -4.30
CA HIS A 10 10.87 -3.73 -4.29
C HIS A 10 11.00 -4.48 -5.62
N LEU A 11 11.71 -3.90 -6.60
CA LEU A 11 12.00 -4.55 -7.88
C LEU A 11 13.51 -4.73 -8.06
N ASP A 12 13.91 -5.78 -8.77
CA ASP A 12 15.28 -5.95 -9.29
C ASP A 12 15.48 -5.21 -10.63
N ASP A 13 16.68 -5.32 -11.20
CA ASP A 13 17.07 -4.63 -12.43
C ASP A 13 16.33 -5.18 -13.66
N GLU A 14 15.81 -6.41 -13.58
CA GLU A 14 14.93 -7.01 -14.58
C GLU A 14 13.44 -6.71 -14.33
N GLY A 15 13.10 -5.91 -13.30
CA GLY A 15 11.73 -5.53 -12.95
C GLY A 15 10.92 -6.61 -12.23
N ARG A 16 11.57 -7.66 -11.73
CA ARG A 16 10.93 -8.74 -10.95
C ARG A 16 10.85 -8.32 -9.48
N ALA A 17 9.82 -8.81 -8.79
CA ALA A 17 9.64 -8.51 -7.37
C ALA A 17 10.76 -9.11 -6.52
N ARG A 18 11.28 -8.31 -5.57
CA ARG A 18 12.24 -8.73 -4.56
C ARG A 18 11.90 -8.11 -3.21
N MET A 19 12.30 -8.79 -2.14
CA MET A 19 12.25 -8.21 -0.79
C MET A 19 13.45 -7.30 -0.57
N VAL A 20 13.24 -6.15 0.06
CA VAL A 20 14.32 -5.24 0.46
C VAL A 20 14.94 -5.76 1.75
N ASP A 21 16.27 -5.92 1.78
CA ASP A 21 16.98 -6.16 3.03
C ASP A 21 16.90 -4.91 3.92
N VAL A 22 16.33 -5.09 5.12
CA VAL A 22 16.17 -4.04 6.13
C VAL A 22 16.96 -4.33 7.41
N SER A 23 17.81 -5.35 7.42
CA SER A 23 18.56 -5.83 8.59
C SER A 23 19.43 -4.75 9.24
N GLN A 24 19.97 -3.83 8.44
CA GLN A 24 20.82 -2.73 8.90
C GLN A 24 20.04 -1.49 9.37
N LYS A 25 18.71 -1.49 9.27
CA LYS A 25 17.90 -0.34 9.69
C LYS A 25 17.74 -0.34 11.21
N ALA A 26 17.93 0.83 11.82
CA ALA A 26 17.68 1.00 13.24
C ALA A 26 16.20 0.73 13.58
N VAL A 27 15.98 -0.05 14.63
CA VAL A 27 14.65 -0.28 15.18
C VAL A 27 14.13 1.03 15.77
N THR A 28 12.92 1.41 15.37
CA THR A 28 12.24 2.64 15.77
C THR A 28 10.76 2.35 15.95
N ASP A 29 10.07 3.04 16.84
CA ASP A 29 8.62 2.92 16.95
C ASP A 29 7.95 3.51 15.70
N ARG A 30 7.11 2.72 15.03
CA ARG A 30 6.46 3.11 13.78
C ARG A 30 5.00 2.68 13.80
N ARG A 31 4.11 3.62 13.51
CA ARG A 31 2.67 3.37 13.37
C ARG A 31 2.16 3.98 12.07
N ALA A 32 1.33 3.22 11.37
CA ALA A 32 0.56 3.70 10.22
C ALA A 32 -0.91 3.37 10.44
N THR A 33 -1.80 4.25 9.98
CA THR A 33 -3.25 4.02 9.94
C THR A 33 -3.72 4.22 8.51
N ALA A 34 -4.52 3.30 7.99
CA ALA A 34 -5.11 3.39 6.66
C ALA A 34 -6.65 3.32 6.77
N THR A 35 -7.33 3.99 5.85
CA THR A 35 -8.79 3.97 5.72
C THR A 35 -9.18 3.67 4.28
N GLY A 36 -10.35 3.06 4.07
CA GLY A 36 -10.94 2.84 2.76
C GLY A 36 -12.45 3.09 2.80
N HIS A 37 -13.06 3.23 1.64
CA HIS A 37 -14.51 3.32 1.51
C HIS A 37 -14.98 2.39 0.40
N ILE A 38 -16.23 1.91 0.54
CA ILE A 38 -16.90 1.10 -0.48
C ILE A 38 -18.04 1.94 -1.02
N VAL A 39 -18.03 2.21 -2.32
CA VAL A 39 -19.15 2.84 -3.01
C VAL A 39 -20.12 1.74 -3.44
N MET A 40 -21.40 1.93 -3.14
CA MET A 40 -22.47 0.99 -3.48
C MET A 40 -23.80 1.73 -3.68
N ASP A 41 -24.76 1.04 -4.29
CA ASP A 41 -26.12 1.54 -4.40
C ASP A 41 -26.78 1.71 -3.03
N ALA A 42 -27.64 2.73 -2.91
CA ALA A 42 -28.38 3.01 -1.68
C ALA A 42 -29.23 1.82 -1.20
N ALA A 43 -29.80 1.05 -2.14
CA ALA A 43 -30.58 -0.16 -1.82
C ALA A 43 -29.70 -1.27 -1.20
N THR A 44 -28.43 -1.35 -1.59
CA THR A 44 -27.48 -2.31 -0.99
C THR A 44 -27.12 -1.88 0.43
N LEU A 45 -26.86 -0.59 0.65
CA LEU A 45 -26.64 -0.06 1.99
C LEU A 45 -27.86 -0.28 2.90
N ALA A 46 -29.06 0.00 2.40
CA ALA A 46 -30.30 -0.19 3.18
C ALA A 46 -30.47 -1.64 3.65
N ARG A 47 -30.15 -2.63 2.79
CA ARG A 47 -30.16 -4.04 3.18
C ARG A 47 -29.12 -4.37 4.24
N ILE A 48 -27.89 -3.86 4.10
CA ILE A 48 -26.82 -4.09 5.10
C ILE A 48 -27.20 -3.51 6.47
N VAL A 49 -27.81 -2.31 6.48
CA VAL A 49 -28.20 -1.63 7.72
C VAL A 49 -29.41 -2.30 8.39
N ALA A 50 -30.30 -2.94 7.63
CA ALA A 50 -31.47 -3.64 8.17
C ALA A 50 -31.14 -4.93 8.94
N GLY A 51 -29.97 -5.53 8.71
CA GLY A 51 -29.57 -6.84 9.25
C GLY A 51 -30.10 -8.02 8.45
#